data_AF-A0A6N7H3Z6-F1
#
_entry.id   AF-A0A6N7H3Z6-F1
#
_cell.length_a   1.000
_cell.length_b   1.000
_cell.length_c   1.000
_cell.angle_alpha   90.00
_cell.angle_beta   90.00
_cell.angle_gamma   90.00
#
_symmetry.space_group_name_H-M   'P 1'
#
loop_
_entity.id
_entity.type
_entity.pdbx_description
1 polymer ?
#
loop_
_entity_poly.entity_id
_entity_poly.type
_entity_poly.pdbx_seq_one_letter_code
_entity_poly.pdbx_strand_id
1 'polypeptide(L)'
;MTTVEQTGAGSLTGGTQQTRGLVDDRARAERVAAERRRREMLQNLGIRLASLAIALTIWQIVGLNTDPVLFTTPLKVAYAAADMVWSGELWQALWPSLIVLVIGLTLAIIFGIAVGLLLARFRILDVAVTVYITFLYSIPSVALVPLIVLWA
;
A
#
# COMPACT_ATOMS: atom_id res chain seq x y z
N MET A 1 3.83 43.57 -65.22
CA MET A 1 4.62 43.93 -64.02
C MET A 1 3.64 44.49 -63.00
N THR A 2 3.17 43.64 -62.08
CA THR A 2 3.61 43.51 -60.68
C THR A 2 2.85 44.46 -59.75
N THR A 3 1.92 43.93 -58.97
CA THR A 3 1.79 44.17 -57.51
C THR A 3 0.70 43.22 -56.97
N VAL A 4 1.15 42.03 -56.57
CA VAL A 4 0.52 41.21 -55.52
C VAL A 4 1.45 41.33 -54.31
N GLU A 5 0.89 41.20 -53.11
CA GLU A 5 1.52 41.18 -51.76
C GLU A 5 1.47 42.47 -50.94
N GLN A 6 0.31 42.70 -50.32
CA GLN A 6 0.24 43.36 -49.01
C GLN A 6 -0.85 42.72 -48.15
N THR A 7 -0.65 41.46 -47.74
CA THR A 7 -1.44 40.85 -46.65
C THR A 7 -0.59 39.79 -45.97
N GLY A 8 0.09 40.07 -44.85
CA GLY A 8 0.75 38.99 -44.11
C GLY A 8 1.80 39.30 -43.03
N ALA A 9 2.20 40.56 -42.79
CA ALA A 9 3.34 40.83 -41.89
C ALA A 9 2.97 41.16 -40.42
N GLY A 10 1.69 41.40 -40.10
CA GLY A 10 1.27 41.90 -38.77
C GLY A 10 0.81 40.84 -37.75
N SER A 11 0.54 39.61 -38.17
CA SER A 11 -0.09 38.58 -37.31
C SER A 11 0.87 37.58 -36.67
N LEU A 12 2.13 37.51 -37.13
CA LEU A 12 3.10 36.50 -36.68
C LEU A 12 3.84 36.86 -35.38
N THR A 13 3.97 38.15 -35.07
CA THR A 13 4.64 38.66 -33.85
C THR A 13 3.73 38.71 -32.62
N GLY A 14 2.42 38.87 -32.81
CA GLY A 14 1.43 38.86 -31.72
C GLY A 14 1.28 37.48 -31.07
N GLY A 15 1.29 36.41 -31.86
CA GLY A 15 1.16 35.03 -31.37
C GLY A 15 2.31 34.61 -30.44
N THR A 16 3.53 35.07 -30.68
CA THR A 16 4.72 34.75 -29.87
C THR A 16 4.78 35.50 -28.53
N GLN A 17 4.27 36.73 -28.45
CA GLN A 17 4.18 37.44 -27.16
C GLN A 17 3.03 36.92 -26.30
N GLN A 18 1.90 36.61 -26.94
CA GLN A 18 0.73 36.07 -26.25
C GLN A 18 0.98 34.66 -25.69
N THR A 19 1.67 33.81 -26.45
CA THR A 19 2.07 32.47 -25.96
C THR A 19 3.07 32.55 -24.81
N ARG A 20 3.99 33.52 -24.80
CA ARG A 20 4.96 33.70 -23.71
C ARG A 20 4.29 34.12 -22.40
N GLY A 21 3.33 35.05 -22.45
CA GLY A 21 2.54 35.44 -21.27
C GLY A 21 1.75 34.28 -20.67
N LEU A 22 1.11 33.46 -21.52
CA LEU A 22 0.38 32.27 -21.07
C LEU A 22 1.27 31.20 -20.44
N VAL A 23 2.52 31.05 -20.90
CA VAL A 23 3.51 30.13 -20.32
C VAL A 23 3.96 30.63 -18.94
N ASP A 24 4.22 31.93 -18.79
CA ASP A 24 4.63 32.52 -17.51
C ASP A 24 3.50 32.47 -16.47
N ASP A 25 2.25 32.72 -16.87
CA ASP A 25 1.07 32.63 -16.00
C ASP A 25 0.78 31.19 -15.56
N ARG A 26 0.96 30.22 -16.47
CA ARG A 26 0.87 28.78 -16.12
C ARG A 26 1.97 28.36 -15.16
N ALA A 27 3.22 28.79 -15.39
CA ALA A 27 4.33 28.49 -14.49
C ALA A 27 4.14 29.09 -13.09
N ARG A 28 3.55 30.29 -13.00
CA ARG A 28 3.16 30.92 -11.71
C ARG A 28 2.02 30.16 -11.05
N ALA A 29 0.98 29.80 -11.79
CA ALA A 29 -0.16 29.04 -11.28
C ALA A 29 0.27 27.65 -10.77
N GLU A 30 1.16 26.96 -11.48
CA GLU A 30 1.71 25.66 -11.08
C GLU A 30 2.55 25.76 -9.80
N ARG A 31 3.40 26.79 -9.66
CA ARG A 31 4.18 27.02 -8.44
C ARG A 31 3.29 27.27 -7.22
N VAL A 32 2.27 28.11 -7.37
CA VAL A 32 1.30 28.41 -6.31
C VAL A 32 0.47 27.16 -5.95
N ALA A 33 0.08 26.36 -6.95
CA ALA A 33 -0.63 25.11 -6.72
C ALA A 33 0.24 24.05 -6.03
N ALA A 34 1.53 23.95 -6.39
CA ALA A 34 2.47 23.03 -5.76
C ALA A 34 2.74 23.39 -4.28
N GLU A 35 2.86 24.67 -3.96
CA GLU A 35 3.01 25.14 -2.58
C GLU A 35 1.77 24.87 -1.72
N ARG A 36 0.56 25.05 -2.28
CA ARG A 36 -0.70 24.69 -1.61
C ARG A 36 -0.78 23.19 -1.32
N ARG A 37 -0.50 22.34 -2.32
CA ARG A 37 -0.47 20.87 -2.15
C ARG A 37 0.54 20.42 -1.09
N ARG A 38 1.73 21.05 -1.05
CA ARG A 38 2.74 20.75 -0.02
C ARG A 38 2.27 21.13 1.37
N ARG A 39 1.62 22.29 1.54
CA ARG A 39 1.04 22.71 2.82
C ARG A 39 -0.07 21.77 3.28
N GLU A 40 -0.97 21.37 2.38
CA GLU A 40 -2.02 20.39 2.67
C GLU A 40 -1.44 19.02 3.05
N MET A 41 -0.40 18.55 2.34
CA MET A 41 0.28 17.30 2.66
C MET A 41 0.96 17.36 4.04
N LEU A 42 1.65 18.45 4.36
CA LEU A 42 2.29 18.65 5.67
C LEU A 42 1.26 18.78 6.80
N GLN A 43 0.14 19.48 6.56
CA GLN A 43 -0.97 19.55 7.50
C GLN A 43 -1.59 18.18 7.74
N ASN A 44 -1.88 17.44 6.68
CA ASN A 44 -2.42 16.09 6.77
C ASN A 44 -1.46 15.14 7.50
N LEU A 45 -0.15 15.24 7.23
CA LEU A 45 0.86 14.47 7.94
C LEU A 45 0.92 14.87 9.42
N GLY A 46 0.89 16.17 9.72
CA GLY A 46 0.86 16.68 11.09
C GLY A 46 -0.37 16.19 11.86
N ILE A 47 -1.56 16.21 11.25
CA ILE A 47 -2.79 15.69 11.84
C ILE A 47 -2.67 14.17 12.08
N ARG A 48 -2.16 13.40 11.12
CA ARG A 48 -1.95 11.95 11.27
C ARG A 48 -0.96 11.60 12.39
N LEU A 49 0.15 12.33 12.46
CA LEU A 49 1.15 12.14 13.51
C LEU A 49 0.60 12.55 14.88
N ALA A 50 -0.14 13.67 14.95
CA ALA A 50 -0.81 14.10 16.17
C ALA A 50 -1.87 13.09 16.62
N SER A 51 -2.70 12.56 15.71
CA SER A 51 -3.70 11.55 16.05
C SER A 51 -3.05 10.26 16.54
N LEU A 52 -1.94 9.83 15.90
CA LEU A 52 -1.17 8.67 16.34
C LEU A 52 -0.56 8.91 17.72
N ALA A 53 0.06 10.07 17.94
CA ALA A 53 0.66 10.43 19.22
C ALA A 53 -0.39 10.48 20.34
N ILE A 54 -1.57 11.05 20.08
CA ILE A 54 -2.70 11.06 21.03
C ILE A 54 -3.13 9.63 21.35
N ALA A 55 -3.33 8.78 20.34
CA ALA A 55 -3.71 7.39 20.56
C ALA A 55 -2.66 6.60 21.37
N LEU A 56 -1.37 6.76 21.05
CA LEU A 56 -0.28 6.15 21.80
C LEU A 56 -0.19 6.67 23.23
N THR A 57 -0.44 7.97 23.44
CA THR A 57 -0.44 8.57 24.78
C THR A 57 -1.60 8.04 25.61
N ILE A 58 -2.79 7.94 25.03
CA ILE A 58 -3.96 7.33 25.69
C ILE A 58 -3.64 5.87 26.04
N TRP A 59 -3.09 5.09 25.10
CA TRP A 59 -2.70 3.70 25.36
C TRP A 59 -1.64 3.59 26.47
N GLN A 60 -0.64 4.47 26.46
CA GLN A 60 0.38 4.54 27.51
C GLN A 60 -0.26 4.83 28.88
N ILE A 61 -1.16 5.81 28.96
CA ILE A 61 -1.83 6.17 30.22
C ILE A 61 -2.72 5.03 30.71
N VAL A 62 -3.52 4.42 29.82
CA VAL A 62 -4.39 3.29 30.17
C VAL A 62 -3.56 2.08 30.61
N GLY A 63 -2.48 1.77 29.91
CA GLY A 63 -1.59 0.65 30.26
C GLY A 63 -0.78 0.87 31.53
N LEU A 64 -0.57 2.12 31.97
CA LEU A 64 0.04 2.42 33.27
C LEU A 64 -0.95 2.25 34.44
N ASN A 65 -2.24 2.45 34.20
CA ASN A 65 -3.30 2.35 35.22
C ASN A 65 -3.96 0.95 35.29
N THR A 66 -3.53 0.02 34.44
CA THR A 66 -4.06 -1.35 34.37
C THR A 66 -2.97 -2.34 34.80
N ASP A 67 -3.37 -3.50 35.32
CA ASP A 67 -2.42 -4.56 35.69
C ASP A 67 -1.42 -4.85 34.55
N PRO A 68 -0.11 -4.66 34.79
CA PRO A 68 0.91 -4.79 33.75
C PRO A 68 1.00 -6.17 33.11
N VAL A 69 0.45 -7.20 33.78
CA VAL A 69 0.39 -8.58 33.29
C VAL A 69 -0.67 -8.75 32.21
N LEU A 70 -1.77 -8.01 32.29
CA LEU A 70 -2.87 -8.08 31.32
C LEU A 70 -2.77 -7.00 30.24
N PHE A 71 -2.11 -5.88 30.54
CA PHE A 71 -1.98 -4.76 29.62
C PHE A 71 -0.55 -4.21 29.56
N THR A 72 0.13 -4.47 28.44
CA THR A 72 1.49 -3.93 28.20
C THR A 72 1.41 -2.54 27.59
N THR A 73 2.30 -1.64 28.04
CA THR A 73 2.42 -0.28 27.53
C THR A 73 3.23 -0.23 26.22
N PRO A 74 2.93 0.70 25.30
CA PRO A 74 3.65 0.80 24.01
C PRO A 74 5.15 0.97 24.18
N LEU A 75 5.59 1.71 25.21
CA LEU A 75 7.02 1.90 25.49
C LEU A 75 7.71 0.58 25.90
N LYS A 76 7.05 -0.26 26.70
CA LYS A 76 7.57 -1.59 27.06
C LYS A 76 7.63 -2.50 25.84
N VAL A 77 6.63 -2.46 24.96
CA VAL A 77 6.68 -3.18 23.67
C VAL A 77 7.90 -2.75 22.86
N ALA A 78 8.16 -1.44 22.75
CA ALA A 78 9.27 -0.93 21.96
C ALA A 78 10.63 -1.38 22.51
N TYR A 79 10.82 -1.34 23.84
CA TYR A 79 12.04 -1.85 24.47
C TYR A 79 12.21 -3.36 24.28
N ALA A 80 11.16 -4.14 24.52
CA ALA A 80 11.20 -5.58 24.30
C ALA A 80 11.48 -5.92 22.84
N ALA A 81 10.86 -5.22 21.88
CA ALA A 81 11.10 -5.44 20.47
C ALA A 81 12.55 -5.13 20.08
N ALA A 82 13.13 -4.04 20.57
CA ALA A 82 14.53 -3.72 20.34
C ALA A 82 15.44 -4.80 20.95
N ASP A 83 15.20 -5.18 22.20
CA ASP A 83 15.97 -6.22 22.89
C ASP A 83 15.92 -7.57 22.15
N MET A 84 14.72 -8.01 21.73
CA MET A 84 14.53 -9.25 20.97
C MET A 84 15.20 -9.22 19.59
N VAL A 85 15.31 -8.05 18.96
CA VAL A 85 16.05 -7.87 17.70
C VAL A 85 17.55 -8.01 17.95
N TRP A 86 18.09 -7.41 19.01
CA TRP A 86 19.52 -7.49 19.34
C TRP A 86 19.94 -8.86 19.88
N SER A 87 19.10 -9.49 20.70
CA SER A 87 19.34 -10.84 21.25
C SER A 87 19.21 -11.93 20.18
N GLY A 88 18.53 -11.62 19.07
CA GLY A 88 18.28 -12.56 17.98
C GLY A 88 17.08 -13.48 18.22
N GLU A 89 16.42 -13.40 19.38
CA GLU A 89 15.20 -14.16 19.68
C GLU A 89 14.09 -13.88 18.66
N LEU A 90 13.95 -12.62 18.22
CA LEU A 90 12.97 -12.25 17.20
C LEU A 90 13.23 -13.01 15.90
N TRP A 91 14.50 -13.15 15.50
CA TRP A 91 14.84 -13.90 14.30
C TRP A 91 14.65 -15.40 14.45
N GLN A 92 14.92 -15.96 15.64
CA GLN A 92 14.65 -17.38 15.90
C GLN A 92 13.17 -17.72 15.78
N ALA A 93 12.26 -16.82 16.18
CA ALA A 93 10.81 -17.01 16.04
C ALA A 93 10.30 -16.68 14.62
N LEU A 94 10.88 -15.66 13.98
CA LEU A 94 10.40 -15.15 12.70
C LEU A 94 10.89 -16.00 11.51
N TRP A 95 12.11 -16.54 11.59
CA TRP A 95 12.70 -17.31 10.49
C TRP A 95 11.92 -18.57 10.11
N PRO A 96 11.48 -19.43 11.06
CA PRO A 96 10.62 -20.57 10.74
C PRO A 96 9.31 -20.13 10.08
N SER A 97 8.70 -19.05 10.56
CA SER A 97 7.45 -18.51 10.00
C SER A 97 7.63 -18.04 8.55
N LEU A 98 8.75 -17.37 8.24
CA LEU A 98 9.13 -16.97 6.89
C LEU A 98 9.36 -18.18 5.97
N ILE A 99 10.04 -19.22 6.46
CA ILE A 99 10.25 -20.45 5.69
C ILE A 99 8.91 -21.09 5.32
N VAL A 100 8.01 -21.25 6.29
CA VAL A 100 6.67 -21.81 6.06
C VAL A 100 5.90 -20.96 5.04
N LEU A 101 5.95 -19.63 5.16
CA LEU A 101 5.33 -18.71 4.20
C LEU A 101 5.90 -18.91 2.79
N VAL A 102 7.21 -18.93 2.64
CA VAL A 102 7.88 -19.04 1.33
C VAL A 102 7.59 -20.38 0.69
N ILE A 103 7.68 -21.48 1.44
CA ILE A 103 7.38 -22.82 0.94
C ILE A 103 5.89 -22.91 0.55
N GLY A 104 4.99 -22.50 1.43
CA GLY A 104 3.54 -22.52 1.17
C GLY A 104 3.16 -21.66 -0.03
N LEU A 105 3.71 -20.46 -0.14
CA LEU A 105 3.48 -19.56 -1.26
C LEU A 105 4.03 -20.13 -2.58
N THR A 106 5.24 -20.69 -2.56
CA THR A 106 5.85 -21.28 -3.76
C THR A 106 5.02 -22.45 -4.26
N LEU A 107 4.58 -23.34 -3.37
CA LEU A 107 3.69 -24.44 -3.72
C LEU A 107 2.35 -23.91 -4.26
N ALA A 108 1.73 -22.94 -3.59
CA ALA A 108 0.48 -22.34 -4.03
C ALA A 108 0.60 -21.70 -5.42
N ILE A 109 1.71 -21.02 -5.74
CA ILE A 109 1.97 -20.43 -7.06
C ILE A 109 2.09 -21.54 -8.11
N ILE A 110 2.91 -22.56 -7.87
CA ILE A 110 3.12 -23.65 -8.84
C ILE A 110 1.81 -24.37 -9.14
N PHE A 111 1.10 -24.81 -8.10
CA PHE A 111 -0.17 -25.53 -8.27
C PHE A 111 -1.27 -24.62 -8.79
N GLY A 112 -1.37 -23.39 -8.29
CA GLY A 112 -2.39 -22.43 -8.72
C GLY A 112 -2.26 -22.05 -10.19
N ILE A 113 -1.03 -21.81 -10.67
CA ILE A 113 -0.76 -21.56 -12.10
C ILE A 113 -1.06 -22.80 -12.93
N ALA A 114 -0.59 -23.98 -12.52
CA ALA A 114 -0.81 -25.22 -13.25
C ALA A 114 -2.31 -25.53 -13.40
N VAL A 115 -3.06 -25.48 -12.30
CA VAL A 115 -4.52 -25.69 -12.31
C VAL A 115 -5.21 -24.60 -13.12
N GLY A 116 -4.92 -23.33 -12.86
CA GLY A 116 -5.54 -22.20 -13.58
C GLY A 116 -5.34 -22.27 -15.09
N LEU A 117 -4.14 -22.63 -15.55
CA LEU A 117 -3.86 -22.82 -16.98
C LEU A 117 -4.63 -24.02 -17.56
N LEU A 118 -4.78 -25.09 -16.80
CA LEU A 118 -5.55 -26.27 -17.21
C LEU A 118 -7.03 -25.95 -17.36
N LEU A 119 -7.61 -25.18 -16.42
CA LEU A 119 -9.00 -24.71 -16.50
C LEU A 119 -9.20 -23.76 -17.69
N ALA A 120 -8.25 -22.85 -17.93
CA ALA A 120 -8.29 -21.96 -19.09
C ALA A 120 -8.29 -22.72 -20.43
N ARG A 121 -7.66 -23.88 -20.50
CA ARG A 121 -7.60 -24.70 -21.71
C ARG A 121 -8.82 -25.61 -21.88
N PHE A 122 -9.33 -26.20 -20.81
CA PHE A 122 -10.35 -27.25 -20.84
C PHE A 122 -11.66 -26.82 -20.17
N ARG A 123 -12.66 -26.47 -20.98
CA ARG A 123 -13.97 -26.00 -20.52
C ARG A 123 -14.72 -27.00 -19.61
N ILE A 124 -14.50 -28.29 -19.78
CA ILE A 124 -15.09 -29.33 -18.91
C ILE A 124 -14.50 -29.25 -17.49
N LEU A 125 -13.19 -29.08 -17.38
CA LEU A 125 -12.52 -28.96 -16.09
C LEU A 125 -12.90 -27.66 -15.38
N ASP A 126 -12.99 -26.56 -16.12
CA ASP A 126 -13.45 -25.28 -15.58
C ASP A 126 -14.81 -25.40 -14.90
N VAL A 127 -15.82 -25.94 -15.60
CA VAL A 127 -17.17 -26.10 -15.01
C VAL A 127 -17.16 -27.02 -13.78
N ALA A 128 -16.38 -28.11 -13.80
CA ALA A 128 -16.34 -29.06 -12.69
C ALA A 128 -15.58 -28.51 -11.47
N VAL A 129 -14.43 -27.85 -11.67
CA VAL A 129 -13.50 -27.48 -10.59
C VAL A 129 -13.86 -26.11 -10.00
N THR A 130 -14.40 -25.19 -10.79
CA THR A 130 -14.71 -23.82 -10.34
C THR A 130 -15.72 -23.80 -9.20
N VAL A 131 -16.64 -24.78 -9.12
CA VAL A 131 -17.56 -24.93 -7.99
C VAL A 131 -16.81 -25.19 -6.68
N TYR A 132 -15.79 -26.06 -6.70
CA TYR A 132 -15.00 -26.39 -5.52
C TYR A 132 -14.06 -25.26 -5.13
N ILE A 133 -13.46 -24.57 -6.11
CA ILE A 133 -12.63 -23.38 -5.86
C ILE A 133 -13.46 -22.30 -5.17
N THR A 134 -14.66 -22.02 -5.69
CA THR A 134 -15.57 -21.02 -5.12
C THR A 134 -16.01 -21.41 -3.70
N PHE A 135 -16.29 -22.69 -3.48
CA PHE A 135 -16.61 -23.22 -2.15
C PHE A 135 -15.45 -23.02 -1.17
N LEU A 136 -14.23 -23.42 -1.54
CA LEU A 136 -13.03 -23.25 -0.71
C LEU A 136 -12.76 -21.78 -0.37
N TYR A 137 -12.94 -20.88 -1.34
CA TYR A 137 -12.75 -19.44 -1.14
C TYR A 137 -13.72 -18.85 -0.11
N SER A 138 -14.91 -19.43 0.02
CA SER A 138 -15.91 -19.02 1.01
C SER A 138 -15.64 -19.57 2.42
N ILE A 139 -14.70 -20.50 2.60
CA ILE A 139 -14.39 -21.05 3.92
C ILE A 139 -13.60 -19.99 4.72
N PRO A 140 -14.06 -19.61 5.93
CA PRO A 140 -13.29 -18.71 6.77
C PRO A 140 -11.97 -19.37 7.17
N SER A 141 -10.85 -18.69 6.92
CA SER A 141 -9.51 -19.22 7.21
C SER A 141 -9.34 -19.65 8.67
N VAL A 142 -10.03 -18.98 9.60
CA VAL A 142 -10.04 -19.30 11.05
C VAL A 142 -10.58 -20.71 11.33
N ALA A 143 -11.53 -21.22 10.53
CA ALA A 143 -12.08 -22.56 10.72
C ALA A 143 -11.12 -23.68 10.29
N LEU A 144 -10.12 -23.37 9.45
CA LEU A 144 -9.13 -24.34 8.98
C LEU A 144 -8.05 -24.63 10.02
N VAL A 145 -7.77 -23.67 10.92
CA VAL A 145 -6.73 -23.79 11.95
C VAL A 145 -6.85 -25.09 12.77
N PRO A 146 -7.99 -25.40 13.43
CA PRO A 146 -8.10 -26.62 14.23
C PRO A 146 -7.99 -27.91 13.40
N LEU A 147 -8.49 -27.90 12.16
CA LEU A 147 -8.40 -29.07 11.29
C LEU A 147 -6.95 -29.34 10.87
N ILE A 148 -6.16 -28.32 10.58
CA ILE A 148 -4.74 -28.48 10.25
C ILE A 148 -3.95 -28.97 11.47
N VAL A 149 -4.19 -28.38 12.65
CA VAL A 149 -3.48 -28.74 13.90
C VAL A 149 -3.77 -30.17 14.36
N LEU A 150 -4.96 -30.71 14.08
CA LEU A 150 -5.29 -32.10 14.43
C LEU A 150 -4.43 -33.13 13.69
N TRP A 151 -3.95 -32.80 12.49
CA TRP A 151 -3.22 -33.72 11.60
C TRP A 151 -1.75 -33.34 11.39
N ALA A 152 -1.29 -32.23 11.99
CA ALA A 152 0.11 -31.77 11.99
C ALA A 152 0.84 -32.29 13.22
#